data_AF-A0AAE1AJL7-F1
#
_entry.id   AF-A0AAE1AJL7-F1
#
_cell.length_a   1.000
_cell.length_b   1.000
_cell.length_c   1.000
_cell.angle_alpha   90.00
_cell.angle_beta   90.00
_cell.angle_gamma   90.00
#
_symmetry.space_group_name_H-M   'P 1'
#
loop_
_entity.id
_entity.type
_entity.pdbx_description
1 polymer ?
#
loop_
_entity_poly.entity_id
_entity_poly.type
_entity_poly.pdbx_seq_one_letter_code
_entity_poly.pdbx_strand_id
1 'polypeptide(L)'
;MIPTNSNSSSPRDNNTVSQSTSLDYSTQTTEKILDMVSPILWFSIALVGTFGIIGNILNLIVYVKLGFSETIHVSYAAMVISDIGCILTAMWFGMACFSAIVQFLLADYRIHTDWCALAGLTGAWPHNAFSRTTALFTAWISLERCLGVMYPTRVKLLITSKVTKVLILIIYIAGLGPLSLVYVHSRVVTIFDPLSNYSTLLFYYNAKNELPHNVLDNGVNLHSISNS
;
A
#
# COMPACT_ATOMS: atom_id res chain seq x y z
N MET A 1 51.37 40.29 -33.24
CA MET A 1 51.19 39.74 -31.88
C MET A 1 49.69 39.59 -31.66
N ILE A 2 49.17 38.38 -31.83
CA ILE A 2 47.73 38.06 -31.71
C ILE A 2 47.58 37.28 -30.40
N PRO A 3 46.70 37.68 -29.46
CA PRO A 3 46.36 36.83 -28.34
C PRO A 3 45.15 35.95 -28.71
N THR A 4 45.37 34.64 -28.71
CA THR A 4 44.33 33.61 -28.70
C THR A 4 43.76 33.48 -27.29
N ASN A 5 42.48 33.83 -27.12
CA ASN A 5 41.74 33.55 -25.89
C ASN A 5 41.18 32.12 -25.97
N SER A 6 41.62 31.24 -25.07
CA SER A 6 41.14 29.86 -24.97
C SER A 6 40.17 29.75 -23.79
N ASN A 7 38.87 29.84 -24.07
CA ASN A 7 37.84 29.47 -23.11
C ASN A 7 37.69 27.94 -23.13
N SER A 8 38.30 27.27 -22.16
CA SER A 8 38.01 25.87 -21.84
C SER A 8 36.74 25.80 -20.99
N SER A 9 35.58 25.72 -21.63
CA SER A 9 34.35 25.28 -20.96
C SER A 9 34.44 23.77 -20.71
N SER A 10 34.44 23.40 -19.43
CA SER A 10 34.50 22.02 -18.97
C SER A 10 33.25 21.26 -19.42
N PRO A 11 33.35 20.11 -20.10
CA PRO A 11 32.20 19.34 -20.59
C PRO A 11 31.35 18.68 -19.48
N ARG A 12 31.68 18.88 -18.19
CA ARG A 12 30.91 18.36 -17.06
C ARG A 12 29.64 19.16 -16.76
N ASP A 13 29.66 20.48 -16.92
CA ASP A 13 28.55 21.35 -16.48
C ASP A 13 27.34 21.25 -17.41
N ASN A 14 27.59 21.01 -18.71
CA ASN A 14 26.54 20.90 -19.73
C ASN A 14 25.69 19.63 -19.58
N ASN A 15 26.29 18.55 -19.05
CA ASN A 15 25.62 17.27 -18.88
C ASN A 15 24.69 17.28 -17.66
N THR A 16 25.07 18.00 -16.59
CA THR A 16 24.26 18.10 -15.36
C THR A 16 23.01 18.94 -15.57
N VAL A 17 23.13 20.06 -16.29
CA VAL A 17 22.00 20.97 -16.62
C VAL A 17 21.02 20.33 -17.60
N SER A 18 21.51 19.59 -18.59
CA SER A 18 20.65 18.87 -19.54
C SER A 18 19.86 17.75 -18.85
N GLN A 19 20.50 17.06 -17.90
CA GLN A 19 19.88 15.99 -17.14
C GLN A 19 18.82 16.53 -16.17
N SER A 20 19.11 17.61 -15.42
CA SER A 20 18.13 18.24 -14.52
C SER A 20 16.91 18.81 -15.26
N THR A 21 17.12 19.46 -16.41
CA THR A 21 16.03 20.02 -17.22
C THR A 21 15.12 18.93 -17.82
N SER A 22 15.70 17.79 -18.23
CA SER A 22 14.93 16.64 -18.74
C SER A 22 14.12 15.93 -17.64
N LEU A 23 14.67 15.87 -16.42
CA LEU A 23 14.03 15.28 -15.24
C LEU A 23 12.89 16.17 -14.72
N ASP A 24 13.08 17.49 -14.71
CA ASP A 24 12.04 18.45 -14.34
C ASP A 24 10.88 18.46 -15.35
N TYR A 25 11.16 18.39 -16.66
CA TYR A 25 10.11 18.33 -17.68
C TYR A 25 9.31 17.01 -17.62
N SER A 26 10.00 15.88 -17.41
CA SER A 26 9.35 14.58 -17.23
C SER A 26 8.47 14.57 -15.99
N THR A 27 9.00 15.04 -14.85
CA THR A 27 8.26 15.11 -13.58
C THR A 27 7.05 16.03 -13.70
N GLN A 28 7.21 17.23 -14.29
CA GLN A 28 6.09 18.16 -14.46
C GLN A 28 4.99 17.62 -15.39
N THR A 29 5.36 16.82 -16.40
CA THR A 29 4.38 16.18 -17.28
C THR A 29 3.64 15.04 -16.57
N THR A 30 4.33 14.25 -15.75
CA THR A 30 3.70 13.18 -14.96
C THR A 30 2.75 13.72 -13.90
N GLU A 31 3.12 14.79 -13.19
CA GLU A 31 2.26 15.42 -12.17
C GLU A 31 0.94 15.92 -12.79
N LYS A 32 1.01 16.60 -13.95
CA LYS A 32 -0.19 17.10 -14.65
C LYS A 32 -1.13 15.99 -15.10
N ILE A 33 -0.59 14.85 -15.55
CA ILE A 33 -1.39 13.69 -15.95
C ILE A 33 -2.03 13.05 -14.71
N LEU A 34 -1.28 12.92 -13.61
CA LEU A 34 -1.78 12.39 -12.35
C LEU A 34 -2.91 13.24 -11.79
N ASP A 35 -2.77 14.57 -11.79
CA ASP A 35 -3.83 15.49 -11.33
C ASP A 35 -5.12 15.36 -12.14
N MET A 36 -5.02 15.13 -13.45
CA MET A 36 -6.19 14.96 -14.31
C MET A 36 -6.90 13.60 -14.08
N VAL A 37 -6.13 12.54 -13.85
CA VAL A 37 -6.64 11.16 -13.76
C VAL A 37 -7.07 10.79 -12.34
N SER A 38 -6.41 11.35 -11.32
CA SER A 38 -6.66 11.15 -9.90
C SER A 38 -8.14 11.25 -9.48
N PRO A 39 -8.90 12.31 -9.83
CA PRO A 39 -10.32 12.40 -9.42
C PRO A 39 -11.20 11.33 -10.06
N ILE A 40 -10.88 10.93 -11.29
CA ILE A 40 -11.62 9.89 -12.03
C ILE A 40 -11.38 8.52 -11.38
N LEU A 41 -10.13 8.23 -11.02
CA LEU A 41 -9.77 7.00 -10.31
C LEU A 41 -10.43 6.94 -8.94
N TRP A 42 -10.37 8.03 -8.18
CA TRP A 42 -11.00 8.10 -6.86
C TRP A 42 -12.51 7.85 -6.94
N PHE A 43 -13.20 8.50 -7.88
CA PHE A 43 -14.64 8.32 -8.06
C PHE A 43 -14.98 6.87 -8.43
N SER A 44 -14.19 6.26 -9.32
CA SER A 44 -14.38 4.86 -9.72
C SER A 44 -14.18 3.89 -8.56
N ILE A 45 -13.11 4.07 -7.77
CA ILE A 45 -12.82 3.25 -6.58
C ILE A 45 -13.92 3.40 -5.53
N ALA A 46 -14.40 4.64 -5.29
CA ALA A 46 -15.47 4.90 -4.33
C ALA A 46 -16.78 4.23 -4.75
N LEU A 47 -17.13 4.29 -6.04
CA LEU A 47 -18.34 3.67 -6.56
C LEU A 47 -18.27 2.15 -6.47
N VAL A 48 -17.23 1.54 -7.04
CA VAL A 48 -17.03 0.08 -6.98
C VAL A 48 -16.93 -0.41 -5.54
N GLY A 49 -16.23 0.33 -4.68
CA GLY A 49 -16.09 0.01 -3.26
C GLY A 49 -17.42 0.04 -2.52
N THR A 50 -18.27 1.04 -2.76
CA THR A 50 -19.60 1.13 -2.13
C THR A 50 -20.49 -0.05 -2.55
N PHE A 51 -20.55 -0.36 -3.84
CA PHE A 51 -21.29 -1.53 -4.33
C PHE A 51 -20.72 -2.84 -3.79
N GLY A 52 -19.39 -2.96 -3.74
CA GLY A 52 -18.71 -4.13 -3.20
C GLY A 52 -19.01 -4.34 -1.71
N ILE A 53 -19.01 -3.29 -0.90
CA ILE A 53 -19.35 -3.37 0.54
C ILE A 53 -20.80 -3.82 0.70
N ILE A 54 -21.74 -3.19 -0.01
CA ILE A 54 -23.17 -3.54 0.09
C ILE A 54 -23.38 -5.00 -0.34
N GLY A 55 -22.84 -5.41 -1.48
CA GLY A 55 -22.96 -6.78 -1.98
C GLY A 55 -22.38 -7.81 -1.02
N ASN A 56 -21.19 -7.54 -0.48
CA ASN A 56 -20.57 -8.42 0.50
C ASN A 56 -21.34 -8.49 1.83
N ILE A 57 -21.86 -7.38 2.34
CA ILE A 57 -22.71 -7.39 3.54
C ILE A 57 -23.97 -8.22 3.32
N LEU A 58 -24.64 -8.07 2.17
CA LEU A 58 -25.82 -8.87 1.84
C LEU A 58 -25.48 -10.36 1.78
N ASN A 59 -24.36 -10.72 1.14
CA ASN A 59 -23.88 -12.11 1.12
C ASN A 59 -23.62 -12.63 2.54
N LEU A 60 -22.99 -11.83 3.41
CA LEU A 60 -22.75 -12.21 4.80
C LEU A 60 -24.06 -12.47 5.55
N ILE A 61 -25.06 -11.59 5.41
CA ILE A 61 -26.37 -11.76 6.06
C ILE A 61 -27.02 -13.06 5.60
N VAL A 62 -26.98 -13.35 4.30
CA VAL A 62 -27.52 -14.60 3.74
C VAL A 62 -26.81 -15.81 4.34
N TYR A 63 -25.47 -15.83 4.38
CA TYR A 63 -24.72 -16.96 4.95
C TYR A 63 -24.96 -17.16 6.44
N VAL A 64 -25.09 -16.08 7.21
CA VAL A 64 -25.45 -16.15 8.63
C VAL A 64 -26.87 -16.70 8.82
N LYS A 65 -27.81 -16.30 7.95
CA LYS A 65 -29.21 -16.78 7.97
C LYS A 65 -29.36 -18.24 7.57
N LEU A 66 -28.54 -18.74 6.66
CA LEU A 66 -28.49 -20.17 6.29
C LEU A 66 -27.93 -21.04 7.43
N GLY A 67 -27.17 -20.43 8.35
CA GLY A 67 -26.62 -21.09 9.52
C GLY A 67 -25.30 -21.81 9.27
N PHE A 68 -24.44 -21.85 10.29
CA PHE A 68 -23.10 -22.46 10.22
C PHE A 68 -23.11 -23.99 10.39
N SER A 69 -24.21 -24.65 10.01
CA SER A 69 -24.32 -26.12 10.05
C SER A 69 -23.43 -26.74 8.98
N GLU A 70 -23.44 -26.16 7.78
CA GLU A 70 -22.62 -26.61 6.66
C GLU A 70 -21.28 -25.86 6.63
N THR A 71 -20.20 -26.61 6.42
CA THR A 71 -18.81 -26.10 6.32
C THR A 71 -18.66 -25.03 5.25
N ILE A 72 -19.41 -25.19 4.17
CA ILE A 72 -19.43 -24.33 3.00
C ILE A 72 -19.89 -22.91 3.36
N HIS A 73 -20.93 -22.76 4.20
CA HIS A 73 -21.42 -21.44 4.62
C HIS A 73 -20.38 -20.71 5.48
N VAL A 74 -19.61 -21.44 6.29
CA VAL A 74 -18.50 -20.88 7.08
C VAL A 74 -17.37 -20.39 6.14
N SER A 75 -17.00 -21.20 5.14
CA SER A 75 -15.97 -20.83 4.15
C SER A 75 -16.37 -19.58 3.36
N TYR A 76 -17.63 -19.48 2.93
CA TYR A 76 -18.12 -18.29 2.22
C TYR A 76 -18.19 -17.04 3.13
N ALA A 77 -18.60 -17.19 4.38
CA ALA A 77 -18.58 -16.07 5.32
C ALA A 77 -17.14 -15.54 5.54
N ALA A 78 -16.16 -16.44 5.66
CA ALA A 78 -14.75 -16.05 5.78
C ALA A 78 -14.22 -15.33 4.52
N MET A 79 -14.58 -15.81 3.33
CA MET A 79 -14.27 -15.15 2.06
C MET A 79 -14.83 -13.73 2.01
N VAL A 80 -16.11 -13.55 2.35
CA VAL A 80 -16.76 -12.23 2.37
C VAL A 80 -16.08 -11.26 3.34
N ILE A 81 -15.65 -11.74 4.51
CA ILE A 81 -14.90 -10.92 5.47
C ILE A 81 -13.56 -10.46 4.86
N SER A 82 -12.87 -11.35 4.14
CA SER A 82 -11.64 -11.00 3.42
C SER A 82 -11.89 -9.96 2.32
N ASP A 83 -12.99 -10.09 1.58
CA ASP A 83 -13.35 -9.17 0.49
C ASP A 83 -13.72 -7.77 1.01
N ILE A 84 -14.42 -7.67 2.15
CA ILE A 84 -14.67 -6.39 2.82
C ILE A 84 -13.33 -5.75 3.21
N GLY A 85 -12.39 -6.52 3.77
CA GLY A 85 -11.05 -6.03 4.10
C GLY A 85 -10.28 -5.51 2.87
N CYS A 86 -10.36 -6.24 1.75
CA CYS A 86 -9.79 -5.84 0.47
C CYS A 86 -10.40 -4.50 -0.01
N ILE A 87 -11.73 -4.37 0.01
CA ILE A 87 -12.39 -3.15 -0.43
C ILE A 87 -12.05 -1.96 0.48
N LEU A 88 -12.08 -2.15 1.80
CA LEU A 88 -11.76 -1.09 2.76
C LEU A 88 -10.32 -0.58 2.58
N THR A 89 -9.37 -1.50 2.39
CA THR A 89 -7.95 -1.14 2.19
C THR A 89 -7.71 -0.48 0.82
N ALA A 90 -8.42 -0.90 -0.22
CA ALA A 90 -8.42 -0.23 -1.53
C ALA A 90 -9.01 1.19 -1.47
N MET A 91 -10.14 1.36 -0.76
CA MET A 91 -10.77 2.66 -0.56
C MET A 91 -9.89 3.59 0.26
N TRP A 92 -9.24 3.08 1.31
CA TRP A 92 -8.27 3.82 2.10
C TRP A 92 -7.09 4.29 1.25
N PHE A 93 -6.48 3.39 0.49
CA PHE A 93 -5.38 3.72 -0.42
C PHE A 93 -5.80 4.78 -1.44
N GLY A 94 -6.97 4.58 -2.07
CA GLY A 94 -7.50 5.52 -3.06
C GLY A 94 -7.79 6.90 -2.47
N MET A 95 -8.34 6.95 -1.25
CA MET A 95 -8.58 8.20 -0.53
C MET A 95 -7.27 8.91 -0.18
N ALA A 96 -6.28 8.19 0.35
CA ALA A 96 -5.03 8.79 0.81
C ALA A 96 -4.12 9.25 -0.36
N CYS A 97 -4.13 8.55 -1.49
CA CYS A 97 -3.29 8.89 -2.65
C CYS A 97 -3.95 9.86 -3.64
N PHE A 98 -5.26 9.75 -3.87
CA PHE A 98 -5.94 10.45 -4.97
C PHE A 98 -6.94 11.54 -4.52
N SER A 99 -7.25 11.66 -3.22
CA SER A 99 -8.16 12.71 -2.77
C SER A 99 -7.43 14.03 -2.57
N ALA A 100 -7.67 14.99 -3.47
CA ALA A 100 -7.19 16.37 -3.34
C ALA A 100 -7.66 17.06 -2.05
N ILE A 101 -8.84 16.68 -1.54
CA ILE A 101 -9.41 17.22 -0.28
C ILE A 101 -8.58 16.77 0.93
N VAL A 102 -8.16 15.50 0.95
CA VAL A 102 -7.32 14.98 2.03
C VAL A 102 -5.94 15.63 1.99
N GLN A 103 -5.36 15.79 0.80
CA GLN A 103 -4.08 16.49 0.67
C GLN A 103 -4.17 17.96 1.13
N PHE A 104 -5.27 18.65 0.84
CA PHE A 104 -5.49 20.05 1.26
C PHE A 104 -5.73 20.18 2.78
N LEU A 105 -6.56 19.31 3.38
CA LEU A 105 -6.81 19.31 4.82
C LEU A 105 -5.56 18.94 5.64
N LEU A 106 -4.70 18.07 5.12
CA LEU A 106 -3.49 17.64 5.80
C LEU A 106 -2.33 18.63 5.63
N ALA A 107 -2.30 19.41 4.55
CA ALA A 107 -1.38 20.53 4.40
C ALA A 107 -1.59 21.59 5.50
N ASP A 108 -2.85 21.81 5.90
CA ASP A 108 -3.21 22.71 7.01
C ASP A 108 -2.70 22.20 8.37
N TYR A 109 -2.61 20.87 8.54
CA TYR A 109 -2.11 20.23 9.76
C TYR A 109 -0.57 20.19 9.87
N ARG A 110 0.16 20.73 8.88
CA ARG A 110 1.64 20.88 8.86
C ARG A 110 2.42 19.57 9.02
N ILE A 111 1.82 18.43 8.67
CA ILE A 111 2.50 17.12 8.67
C ILE A 111 3.03 16.85 7.26
N HIS A 112 4.30 17.15 7.01
CA HIS A 112 5.01 16.69 5.82
C HIS A 112 5.38 15.22 6.01
N THR A 113 4.47 14.31 5.67
CA THR A 113 4.74 12.87 5.55
C THR A 113 4.55 12.52 4.07
N ASP A 114 5.37 11.61 3.53
CA ASP A 114 5.08 11.02 2.22
C ASP A 114 3.82 10.16 2.35
N TRP A 115 2.67 10.81 2.12
CA TRP A 115 1.35 10.21 2.28
C TRP A 115 1.11 9.10 1.28
N CYS A 116 1.76 9.14 0.11
CA CYS A 116 1.70 8.07 -0.87
C CYS A 116 2.46 6.83 -0.38
N ALA A 117 3.64 7.01 0.22
CA ALA A 117 4.37 5.93 0.86
C ALA A 117 3.60 5.36 2.07
N LEU A 118 2.99 6.22 2.90
CA LEU A 118 2.17 5.79 4.03
C LEU A 118 0.91 5.04 3.57
N ALA A 119 0.23 5.55 2.55
CA ALA A 119 -0.91 4.89 1.92
C ALA A 119 -0.50 3.56 1.29
N GLY A 120 0.67 3.51 0.65
CA GLY A 120 1.24 2.27 0.14
C GLY A 120 1.40 1.23 1.24
N LEU A 121 2.02 1.61 2.36
CA LEU A 121 2.25 0.70 3.48
C LEU A 121 0.97 0.31 4.22
N THR A 122 0.02 1.23 4.39
CA THR A 122 -1.21 1.01 5.21
C THR A 122 -2.41 0.57 4.40
N GLY A 123 -2.40 0.78 3.08
CA GLY A 123 -3.49 0.45 2.17
C GLY A 123 -3.07 -0.59 1.14
N ALA A 124 -2.05 -0.31 0.32
CA ALA A 124 -1.69 -1.20 -0.80
C ALA A 124 -1.15 -2.56 -0.32
N TRP A 125 -0.29 -2.58 0.71
CA TRP A 125 0.25 -3.83 1.25
C TRP A 125 -0.83 -4.72 1.89
N PRO A 126 -1.69 -4.18 2.79
CA PRO A 126 -2.85 -4.91 3.29
C PRO A 126 -3.81 -5.39 2.19
N HIS A 127 -4.09 -4.54 1.19
CA HIS A 127 -4.93 -4.91 0.05
C HIS A 127 -4.41 -6.16 -0.67
N ASN A 128 -3.11 -6.21 -0.96
CA ASN A 128 -2.49 -7.38 -1.58
C ASN A 128 -2.59 -8.63 -0.70
N ALA A 129 -2.44 -8.49 0.61
CA ALA A 129 -2.60 -9.61 1.54
C ALA A 129 -4.04 -10.15 1.57
N PHE A 130 -5.04 -9.26 1.64
CA PHE A 130 -6.46 -9.64 1.57
C PHE A 130 -6.82 -10.28 0.24
N SER A 131 -6.37 -9.70 -0.88
CA SER A 131 -6.60 -10.26 -2.22
C SER A 131 -6.04 -11.69 -2.36
N ARG A 132 -4.82 -11.93 -1.85
CA ARG A 132 -4.23 -13.28 -1.80
C ARG A 132 -5.03 -14.24 -0.92
N THR A 133 -5.50 -13.75 0.23
CA THR A 133 -6.31 -14.55 1.16
C THR A 133 -7.63 -14.98 0.51
N THR A 134 -8.31 -14.04 -0.18
CA THR A 134 -9.52 -14.33 -0.97
C THR A 134 -9.23 -15.38 -2.06
N ALA A 135 -8.12 -15.25 -2.79
CA ALA A 135 -7.76 -16.23 -3.82
C ALA A 135 -7.56 -17.65 -3.25
N LEU A 136 -6.93 -17.77 -2.07
CA LEU A 136 -6.78 -19.04 -1.36
C LEU A 136 -8.13 -19.60 -0.90
N PHE A 137 -9.05 -18.75 -0.43
CA PHE A 137 -10.41 -19.17 -0.10
C PHE A 137 -11.16 -19.68 -1.32
N THR A 138 -11.06 -19.01 -2.48
CA THR A 138 -11.69 -19.47 -3.72
C THR A 138 -11.17 -20.84 -4.12
N ALA A 139 -9.85 -21.04 -4.09
CA ALA A 139 -9.25 -22.34 -4.37
C ALA A 139 -9.74 -23.44 -3.41
N TRP A 140 -9.80 -23.12 -2.11
CA TRP A 140 -10.32 -24.04 -1.10
C TRP A 140 -11.79 -24.42 -1.34
N ILE A 141 -12.65 -23.44 -1.59
CA ILE A 141 -14.07 -23.68 -1.84
C ILE A 141 -14.26 -24.55 -3.10
N SER A 142 -13.52 -24.27 -4.18
CA SER A 142 -13.54 -25.09 -5.38
C SER A 142 -13.10 -26.53 -5.12
N LEU A 143 -12.05 -26.72 -4.30
CA LEU A 143 -11.57 -28.04 -3.91
C LEU A 143 -12.61 -28.79 -3.06
N GLU A 144 -13.22 -28.12 -2.09
CA GLU A 144 -14.31 -28.65 -1.25
C GLU A 144 -15.49 -29.14 -2.12
N ARG A 145 -15.90 -28.34 -3.12
CA ARG A 145 -16.95 -28.74 -4.07
C ARG A 145 -16.55 -29.92 -4.95
N CYS A 146 -15.30 -29.95 -5.43
CA CYS A 146 -14.81 -31.04 -6.27
C CYS A 146 -14.72 -32.35 -5.49
N LEU A 147 -14.16 -32.32 -4.27
CA LEU A 147 -14.11 -33.48 -3.37
C LEU A 147 -15.51 -33.97 -3.01
N GLY A 148 -16.45 -33.03 -2.78
CA GLY A 148 -17.87 -33.29 -2.55
C GLY A 148 -18.51 -34.21 -3.60
N VAL A 149 -18.18 -33.99 -4.88
CA VAL A 149 -18.71 -34.77 -6.01
C VAL A 149 -17.91 -36.05 -6.25
N MET A 150 -16.58 -35.98 -6.16
CA MET A 150 -15.69 -37.11 -6.49
C MET A 150 -15.70 -38.21 -5.42
N TYR A 151 -15.86 -37.86 -4.13
CA TYR A 151 -15.71 -38.80 -3.01
C TYR A 151 -16.85 -38.68 -1.98
N PRO A 152 -18.10 -38.98 -2.35
CA PRO A 152 -19.27 -38.79 -1.48
C PRO A 152 -19.19 -39.55 -0.15
N THR A 153 -18.53 -40.72 -0.11
CA THR A 153 -18.37 -41.56 1.09
C THR A 153 -17.22 -41.12 2.01
N ARG A 154 -16.19 -40.46 1.48
CA ARG A 154 -15.05 -39.94 2.26
C ARG A 154 -15.25 -38.50 2.69
N VAL A 155 -16.07 -37.73 1.99
CA VAL A 155 -16.41 -36.33 2.31
C VAL A 155 -17.04 -36.18 3.69
N LYS A 156 -17.91 -37.12 4.11
CA LYS A 156 -18.49 -37.11 5.47
C LYS A 156 -17.46 -37.28 6.59
N LEU A 157 -16.26 -37.78 6.27
CA LEU A 157 -15.19 -38.05 7.24
C LEU A 157 -14.03 -37.03 7.10
N LEU A 158 -13.77 -36.54 5.89
CA LEU A 158 -12.70 -35.58 5.58
C LEU A 158 -13.15 -34.13 5.83
N ILE A 159 -14.38 -33.77 5.46
CA ILE A 159 -14.95 -32.43 5.61
C ILE A 159 -15.80 -32.39 6.87
N THR A 160 -15.12 -32.50 8.01
CA THR A 160 -15.75 -32.26 9.32
C THR A 160 -15.62 -30.77 9.64
N SER A 161 -16.63 -30.14 10.26
CA SER A 161 -16.61 -28.71 10.60
C SER A 161 -15.41 -28.26 11.43
N LYS A 162 -14.74 -29.20 12.13
CA LYS A 162 -13.46 -28.95 12.83
C LYS A 162 -12.29 -28.74 11.85
N VAL A 163 -12.18 -29.60 10.82
CA VAL A 163 -11.10 -29.53 9.82
C VAL A 163 -11.24 -28.26 8.99
N THR A 164 -12.45 -27.93 8.54
CA THR A 164 -12.68 -26.69 7.78
C THR A 164 -12.31 -25.45 8.58
N LYS A 165 -12.64 -25.38 9.87
CA LYS A 165 -12.22 -24.25 10.73
C LYS A 165 -10.70 -24.13 10.85
N VAL A 166 -10.00 -25.26 10.99
CA VAL A 166 -8.53 -25.29 11.03
C VAL A 166 -7.94 -24.83 9.70
N LEU A 167 -8.51 -25.26 8.56
CA LEU A 167 -8.04 -24.86 7.25
C LEU A 167 -8.30 -23.38 6.96
N ILE A 168 -9.46 -22.85 7.34
CA ILE A 168 -9.76 -21.41 7.28
C ILE A 168 -8.72 -20.62 8.07
N LEU A 169 -8.37 -21.08 9.28
CA LEU A 169 -7.33 -20.44 10.09
C LEU A 169 -5.96 -20.49 9.41
N ILE A 170 -5.59 -21.63 8.82
CA ILE A 170 -4.33 -21.78 8.07
C ILE A 170 -4.30 -20.83 6.87
N ILE A 171 -5.41 -20.70 6.14
CA ILE A 171 -5.51 -19.77 5.00
C ILE A 171 -5.32 -18.32 5.44
N TYR A 172 -5.94 -17.91 6.56
CA TYR A 172 -5.72 -16.58 7.12
C TYR A 172 -4.26 -16.37 7.53
N ILE A 173 -3.63 -17.35 8.18
CA ILE A 173 -2.21 -17.26 8.55
C ILE A 173 -1.32 -17.20 7.31
N ALA A 174 -1.60 -17.99 6.27
CA ALA A 174 -0.82 -17.98 5.03
C ALA A 174 -0.99 -16.68 4.23
N GLY A 175 -2.19 -16.09 4.25
CA GLY A 175 -2.52 -14.86 3.54
C GLY A 175 -2.05 -13.59 4.25
N LEU A 176 -2.29 -13.49 5.57
CA LEU A 176 -1.97 -12.31 6.39
C LEU A 176 -0.61 -12.41 7.10
N GLY A 177 -0.05 -13.62 7.26
CA GLY A 177 1.24 -13.82 7.92
C GLY A 177 2.43 -13.07 7.28
N PRO A 178 2.58 -13.04 5.95
CA PRO A 178 3.63 -12.25 5.33
C PRO A 178 3.51 -10.75 5.65
N LEU A 179 2.28 -10.24 5.74
CA LEU A 179 2.02 -8.84 6.09
C LEU A 179 2.43 -8.53 7.53
N SER A 180 2.11 -9.41 8.48
CA SER A 180 2.48 -9.19 9.88
C SER A 180 4.00 -9.18 10.09
N LEU A 181 4.75 -10.03 9.37
CA LEU A 181 6.22 -10.02 9.40
C LEU A 181 6.79 -8.68 8.94
N VAL A 182 6.23 -8.11 7.88
CA VAL A 182 6.66 -6.81 7.36
C VAL A 182 6.42 -5.72 8.41
N TYR A 183 5.26 -5.71 9.07
CA TYR A 183 4.98 -4.73 10.12
C TYR A 183 5.85 -4.88 11.37
N VAL A 184 6.30 -6.09 11.70
CA VAL A 184 7.23 -6.32 12.82
C VAL A 184 8.64 -5.80 12.49
N HIS A 185 9.05 -5.94 11.22
CA HIS A 185 10.35 -5.49 10.73
C HIS A 185 10.38 -4.01 10.30
N SER A 186 9.23 -3.37 10.09
CA SER A 186 9.17 -1.95 9.81
C SER A 186 9.46 -1.14 11.07
N ARG A 187 10.19 -0.04 10.90
CA ARG A 187 10.47 0.94 11.96
C ARG A 187 9.99 2.29 11.46
N VAL A 188 9.17 2.94 12.27
CA VAL A 188 8.73 4.32 12.04
C VAL A 188 9.76 5.22 12.70
N VAL A 189 10.44 6.07 11.93
CA VAL A 189 11.45 6.99 12.46
C VAL A 189 10.98 8.42 12.21
N THR A 190 10.76 9.15 13.29
CA THR A 190 10.50 10.59 13.25
C THR A 190 11.84 11.32 13.17
N ILE A 191 12.07 12.08 12.12
CA ILE A 191 13.25 12.95 12.00
C ILE A 191 12.80 14.38 12.28
N PHE A 192 13.37 14.98 13.33
CA PHE A 192 13.13 16.38 13.66
C PHE A 192 14.09 17.24 12.84
N ASP A 193 13.56 18.21 12.09
CA ASP A 193 14.36 19.17 11.35
C ASP A 193 14.51 20.47 12.16
N PRO A 194 15.69 20.77 12.72
CA PRO A 194 15.90 21.93 13.58
C PRO A 194 15.91 23.26 12.82
N LEU A 195 16.03 23.27 11.49
CA LEU A 195 16.01 24.51 10.69
C LEU A 195 14.60 24.99 10.39
N SER A 196 13.66 24.05 10.30
CA SER A 196 12.27 24.32 9.97
C SER A 196 11.37 24.27 11.22
N ASN A 197 11.86 23.77 12.36
CA ASN A 197 11.09 23.61 13.61
C ASN A 197 9.88 22.65 13.44
N TYR A 198 10.02 21.64 12.57
CA TYR A 198 8.98 20.65 12.26
C TYR A 198 9.50 19.22 12.44
N SER A 199 8.60 18.33 12.84
CA SER A 199 8.87 16.88 12.91
C SER A 199 8.37 16.21 11.63
N THR A 200 9.27 15.70 10.80
CA THR A 200 8.95 14.94 9.59
C THR A 200 8.92 13.45 9.96
N LEU A 201 7.78 12.80 9.76
CA LEU A 201 7.61 11.39 10.07
C LEU A 201 7.98 10.57 8.83
N LEU A 202 9.13 9.89 8.86
CA LEU A 202 9.67 9.15 7.73
C LEU A 202 9.53 7.63 7.98
N PHE A 203 8.83 6.93 7.08
CA PHE A 203 8.76 5.47 7.11
C PHE A 203 9.91 4.91 6.25
N TYR A 204 10.98 4.41 6.88
CA TYR A 204 12.13 3.81 6.19
C TYR A 204 12.04 2.29 6.19
N TYR A 205 12.09 1.67 5.01
CA TYR A 205 12.18 0.21 4.86
C TYR A 205 13.66 -0.19 4.86
N ASN A 206 14.11 -0.91 5.90
CA ASN A 206 15.50 -1.34 6.05
C ASN A 206 15.82 -2.48 5.07
N ALA A 207 16.11 -2.12 3.82
CA ALA A 207 16.79 -3.00 2.88
C ALA A 207 18.19 -2.44 2.62
N LYS A 208 19.12 -2.78 3.52
CA LYS A 208 20.58 -2.58 3.43
C LYS A 208 21.06 -1.11 3.51
N ASN A 209 21.43 -0.71 4.73
CA ASN A 209 22.67 0.00 5.08
C ASN A 209 23.14 1.25 4.32
N GLU A 210 22.28 2.03 3.65
CA GLU A 210 22.68 3.37 3.20
C GLU A 210 21.58 4.39 3.54
N LEU A 211 21.69 4.93 4.76
CA LEU A 211 21.23 6.30 5.01
C LEU A 211 21.98 7.19 4.00
N PRO A 212 21.29 7.99 3.17
CA PRO A 212 21.96 8.97 2.34
C PRO A 212 22.76 9.93 3.25
N HIS A 213 24.08 9.78 3.27
CA HIS A 213 25.04 10.62 4.01
C HIS A 213 24.85 12.13 3.74
N ASN A 214 24.16 12.45 2.65
CA ASN A 214 23.72 13.78 2.21
C ASN A 214 22.67 14.46 3.12
N VAL A 215 22.02 13.75 4.06
CA VAL A 215 21.13 14.40 5.05
C VAL A 215 21.88 14.80 6.33
N LEU A 216 22.96 14.09 6.69
CA LEU A 216 23.76 14.42 7.87
C LEU A 216 24.77 15.56 7.59
N ASP A 217 25.28 15.67 6.37
CA ASP A 217 26.28 16.70 6.03
C ASP A 217 25.68 18.12 5.90
N ASN A 218 24.41 18.22 5.50
CA ASN A 218 23.71 19.51 5.42
C ASN A 218 23.26 20.04 6.80
N GLY A 219 23.09 19.15 7.79
CA GLY A 219 22.81 19.54 9.18
C GLY A 219 24.06 19.97 9.95
N VAL A 220 25.23 19.41 9.63
CA VAL A 220 26.50 19.77 10.30
C VAL A 220 27.09 21.08 9.74
N ASN A 221 26.92 21.37 8.45
CA ASN A 221 27.47 22.60 7.85
C ASN A 221 26.84 23.89 8.37
N LEU A 222 25.59 23.88 8.82
CA LEU A 222 24.94 25.08 9.36
C LEU A 222 25.42 25.46 10.77
N HIS A 223 26.10 24.56 11.49
CA HIS A 223 26.73 24.88 12.77
C HIS A 223 28.09 25.59 12.61
N SER A 224 28.65 25.65 11.39
CA SER A 224 29.93 26.31 11.11
C SER A 224 29.82 27.74 10.59
N ILE A 225 28.64 28.15 10.11
CA ILE A 225 28.42 29.48 9.49
C ILE A 225 27.85 30.50 10.50
N SER A 226 27.45 30.08 11.71
CA SER A 226 26.92 30.98 12.74
C SER A 226 27.98 31.55 13.70
N ASN A 227 29.27 31.23 13.53
CA ASN A 227 30.38 31.69 14.39
C ASN A 227 31.53 32.36 13.61
N SER A 228 31.23 33.04 12.49
CA SER A 228 32.21 33.89 11.77
C SER A 228 31.66 35.29 11.57
#